data_AF-A0A535U719-F1
#
_entry.id   AF-A0A535U719-F1
#
_cell.length_a   1.000
_cell.length_b   1.000
_cell.length_c   1.000
_cell.angle_alpha   90.00
_cell.angle_beta   90.00
_cell.angle_gamma   90.00
#
_symmetry.space_group_name_H-M   'P 1'
#
loop_
_entity.id
_entity.type
_entity.pdbx_description
1 polymer ?
#
loop_
_entity_poly.entity_id
_entity_poly.type
_entity_poly.pdbx_seq_one_letter_code
_entity_poly.pdbx_strand_id
1 'polypeptide(L)'
;MDTHGFTHRARLALGVLGAAALTAAAPVVVSAATSQDLATQILGTRNITLATVHVSKVVDGADAHSNIVDTAHGGQAKRSHYGTAPGGTVALDTRMLRGMLNRAGSVSFRVSEIAGGSHTTTRSRHYDGTAFDADVINGHPVSRLGADESAFMQGCRTDGATEVLFEGTHVHCAW
;
A
#
# COMPACT_ATOMS: atom_id res chain seq x y z
N MET A 1 75.79 -27.99 -64.03
CA MET A 1 75.51 -27.32 -62.74
C MET A 1 74.00 -27.28 -62.59
N ASP A 2 73.57 -28.06 -61.60
CA ASP A 2 72.35 -28.00 -60.80
C ASP A 2 70.96 -28.29 -61.39
N THR A 3 70.45 -29.39 -60.86
CA THR A 3 69.12 -29.99 -60.91
C THR A 3 68.21 -29.51 -59.77
N HIS A 4 66.91 -29.39 -60.07
CA HIS A 4 65.71 -29.68 -59.24
C HIS A 4 65.55 -29.14 -57.79
N GLY A 5 64.33 -28.66 -57.48
CA GLY A 5 63.72 -28.97 -56.17
C GLY A 5 62.81 -27.90 -55.55
N PHE A 6 61.51 -28.20 -55.51
CA PHE A 6 60.39 -27.52 -54.81
C PHE A 6 60.66 -27.19 -53.32
N THR A 7 59.95 -26.19 -52.77
CA THR A 7 59.02 -26.38 -51.61
C THR A 7 58.31 -25.10 -51.16
N HIS A 8 56.99 -25.22 -51.02
CA HIS A 8 56.07 -24.25 -50.42
C HIS A 8 56.37 -24.00 -48.93
N ARG A 9 56.10 -22.77 -48.46
CA ARG A 9 55.81 -22.53 -47.03
C ARG A 9 54.56 -21.65 -46.87
N ALA A 10 53.47 -22.30 -46.52
CA ALA A 10 52.27 -21.70 -45.98
C ALA A 10 52.59 -21.07 -44.61
N ARG A 11 52.13 -19.84 -44.37
CA ARG A 11 52.16 -19.21 -43.06
C ARG A 11 50.80 -19.41 -42.37
N LEU A 12 50.78 -20.22 -41.31
CA LEU A 12 49.66 -20.31 -40.38
C LEU A 12 49.58 -18.99 -39.59
N ALA A 13 48.48 -18.27 -39.73
CA ALA A 13 48.12 -17.20 -38.81
C ALA A 13 47.31 -17.80 -37.64
N LEU A 14 47.91 -17.82 -36.45
CA LEU A 14 47.26 -18.24 -35.22
C LEU A 14 46.37 -17.10 -34.73
N GLY A 15 45.07 -17.16 -35.02
CA GLY A 15 44.08 -16.21 -34.50
C GLY A 15 43.87 -16.44 -33.01
N VAL A 16 44.25 -15.46 -32.19
CA VAL A 16 43.91 -15.44 -30.75
C VAL A 16 42.44 -15.06 -30.63
N LEU A 17 41.58 -16.04 -30.36
CA LEU A 17 40.20 -15.81 -29.94
C LEU A 17 40.22 -15.22 -28.52
N GLY A 18 40.09 -13.90 -28.43
CA GLY A 18 39.80 -13.23 -27.16
C GLY A 18 38.41 -13.65 -26.69
N ALA A 19 38.34 -14.42 -25.62
CA ALA A 19 37.08 -14.71 -24.94
C ALA A 19 36.59 -13.43 -24.27
N ALA A 20 35.65 -12.73 -24.90
CA ALA A 20 34.89 -11.68 -24.23
C ALA A 20 34.00 -12.34 -23.17
N ALA A 21 34.38 -12.23 -21.90
CA ALA A 21 33.53 -12.62 -20.80
C ALA A 21 32.34 -11.64 -20.73
N LEU A 22 31.17 -12.07 -21.20
CA LEU A 22 29.92 -11.35 -20.93
C LEU A 22 29.61 -11.49 -19.43
N THR A 23 29.85 -10.44 -18.66
CA THR A 23 29.28 -10.31 -17.31
C THR A 23 27.78 -10.10 -17.44
N ALA A 24 26.98 -11.11 -17.12
CA ALA A 24 25.54 -10.97 -16.99
C ALA A 24 25.24 -10.01 -15.82
N ALA A 25 24.51 -8.92 -16.09
CA ALA A 25 24.02 -8.04 -15.04
C ALA A 25 22.99 -8.79 -14.19
N ALA A 26 23.18 -8.79 -12.86
CA ALA A 26 22.21 -9.38 -11.94
C ALA A 26 20.88 -8.62 -12.01
N PRO A 27 19.72 -9.30 -11.96
CA PRO A 27 18.44 -8.63 -11.95
C PRO A 27 18.28 -7.79 -10.68
N VAL A 28 17.89 -6.53 -10.84
CA VAL A 28 17.51 -5.66 -9.72
C VAL A 28 16.18 -6.18 -9.17
N VAL A 29 16.22 -6.79 -7.98
CA VAL A 29 15.01 -7.22 -7.28
C VAL A 29 14.43 -5.99 -6.57
N VAL A 30 13.37 -5.39 -7.12
CA VAL A 30 12.62 -4.35 -6.41
C VAL A 30 11.77 -5.06 -5.35
N SER A 31 12.09 -4.85 -4.08
CA SER A 31 11.28 -5.35 -2.97
C SER A 31 9.90 -4.68 -2.98
N ALA A 32 8.85 -5.46 -2.73
CA ALA A 32 7.52 -4.89 -2.52
C ALA A 32 7.53 -3.97 -1.28
N ALA A 33 6.80 -2.85 -1.37
CA ALA A 33 6.68 -1.91 -0.26
C ALA A 33 6.05 -2.59 0.97
N THR A 34 6.65 -2.36 2.14
CA THR A 34 6.14 -2.86 3.41
C THR A 34 4.98 -2.01 3.93
N SER A 35 4.23 -2.49 4.93
CA SER A 35 3.20 -1.65 5.58
C SER A 35 3.82 -0.39 6.20
N GLN A 36 5.06 -0.49 6.69
CA GLN A 36 5.80 0.65 7.24
C GLN A 36 6.08 1.72 6.18
N ASP A 37 6.56 1.31 4.99
CA ASP A 37 6.85 2.24 3.89
C ASP A 37 5.57 2.95 3.42
N LEU A 38 4.49 2.18 3.25
CA LEU A 38 3.20 2.71 2.79
C LEU A 38 2.57 3.65 3.82
N ALA A 39 2.64 3.30 5.11
CA ALA A 39 2.16 4.16 6.19
C ALA A 39 2.97 5.47 6.28
N THR A 40 4.30 5.40 6.12
CA THR A 40 5.15 6.59 6.04
C THR A 40 4.74 7.49 4.87
N GLN A 41 4.45 6.90 3.70
CA GLN A 41 3.97 7.64 2.55
C GLN A 41 2.60 8.28 2.80
N ILE A 42 1.68 7.58 3.47
CA ILE A 42 0.36 8.10 3.83
C ILE A 42 0.50 9.35 4.71
N LEU A 43 1.38 9.34 5.72
CA LEU A 43 1.63 10.52 6.59
C LEU A 43 2.11 11.75 5.80
N GLY A 44 2.85 11.53 4.71
CA GLY A 44 3.32 12.61 3.84
C GLY A 44 2.33 13.04 2.75
N THR A 45 1.19 12.35 2.61
CA THR A 45 0.28 12.54 1.48
C THR A 45 -0.81 13.55 1.83
N ARG A 46 -0.70 14.77 1.27
CA ARG A 46 -1.63 15.89 1.52
C ARG A 46 -3.10 15.62 1.20
N ASN A 47 -3.38 14.69 0.29
CA ASN A 47 -4.74 14.30 -0.08
C ASN A 47 -5.36 13.28 0.90
N ILE A 48 -4.60 12.81 1.90
CA ILE A 48 -5.11 11.97 2.98
C ILE A 48 -5.02 12.77 4.28
N THR A 49 -6.16 13.00 4.92
CA THR A 49 -6.20 13.49 6.30
C THR A 49 -6.60 12.36 7.23
N LEU A 50 -6.00 12.27 8.40
CA LEU A 50 -6.29 11.21 9.38
C LEU A 50 -6.93 11.84 10.62
N ALA A 51 -8.04 11.27 11.09
CA ALA A 51 -8.65 11.70 12.33
C ALA A 51 -7.71 11.44 13.51
N THR A 52 -7.59 12.43 14.41
CA THR A 52 -6.83 12.33 15.68
C THR A 52 -7.72 12.03 16.88
N VAL A 53 -9.00 11.72 16.62
CA VAL A 53 -10.00 11.36 17.63
C VAL A 53 -11.09 10.55 16.94
N HIS A 54 -11.62 9.55 17.65
CA HIS A 54 -12.73 8.75 17.16
C HIS A 54 -13.98 9.58 16.91
N VAL A 55 -14.86 9.05 16.06
CA VAL A 55 -16.21 9.62 15.89
C VAL A 55 -16.95 9.71 17.24
N SER A 56 -16.76 8.70 18.09
CA SER A 56 -17.30 8.60 19.47
C SER A 56 -16.74 9.64 20.44
N LYS A 57 -15.68 10.36 20.07
CA LYS A 57 -14.90 11.28 20.92
C LYS A 57 -14.08 10.61 22.04
N VAL A 58 -14.04 9.28 22.08
CA VAL A 58 -13.12 8.56 22.97
C VAL A 58 -11.69 8.84 22.53
N VAL A 59 -10.79 8.99 23.50
CA VAL A 59 -9.35 9.15 23.29
C VAL A 59 -8.65 7.98 23.95
N ASP A 60 -8.32 6.96 23.16
CA ASP A 60 -7.64 5.75 23.62
C ASP A 60 -6.36 5.44 22.84
N GLY A 61 -5.97 6.30 21.89
CA GLY A 61 -4.81 6.14 21.02
C GLY A 61 -4.98 5.10 19.91
N ALA A 62 -6.21 4.68 19.60
CA ALA A 62 -6.51 3.83 18.45
C ALA A 62 -7.14 4.61 17.28
N ASP A 63 -7.09 5.95 17.29
CA ASP A 63 -7.57 6.78 16.19
C ASP A 63 -6.78 6.54 14.89
N ALA A 64 -7.37 6.94 13.75
CA ALA A 64 -6.79 6.70 12.43
C ALA A 64 -5.37 7.25 12.28
N HIS A 65 -5.08 8.43 12.86
CA HIS A 65 -3.74 9.01 12.83
C HIS A 65 -2.75 8.16 13.63
N SER A 66 -3.09 7.82 14.88
CA SER A 66 -2.27 6.96 15.74
C SER A 66 -2.00 5.59 15.09
N ASN A 67 -3.01 4.97 14.47
CA ASN A 67 -2.86 3.69 13.75
C ASN A 67 -1.84 3.74 12.60
N ILE A 68 -1.85 4.81 11.78
CA ILE A 68 -0.87 4.98 10.70
C ILE A 68 0.52 5.31 11.27
N VAL A 69 0.61 6.14 12.31
CA VAL A 69 1.89 6.46 12.97
C VAL A 69 2.54 5.22 13.56
N ASP A 70 1.79 4.40 14.30
CA ASP A 70 2.30 3.14 14.87
C ASP A 70 2.85 2.23 13.77
N THR A 71 2.11 2.11 12.66
CA THR A 71 2.52 1.31 11.49
C THR A 71 3.76 1.89 10.80
N ALA A 72 3.86 3.21 10.65
CA ALA A 72 5.01 3.91 10.05
C ALA A 72 6.29 3.78 10.89
N HIS A 73 6.16 3.59 12.21
CA HIS A 73 7.27 3.26 13.10
C HIS A 73 7.61 1.77 13.12
N GLY A 74 6.98 0.94 12.27
CA GLY A 74 7.21 -0.50 12.18
C GLY A 74 6.44 -1.31 13.24
N GLY A 75 5.54 -0.67 13.98
CA GLY A 75 4.66 -1.30 14.95
C GLY A 75 3.36 -1.83 14.34
N GLN A 76 2.47 -2.34 15.18
CA GLN A 76 1.11 -2.72 14.82
C GLN A 76 0.13 -1.63 15.25
N ALA A 77 -0.95 -1.44 14.48
CA ALA A 77 -2.00 -0.50 14.81
C ALA A 77 -2.79 -0.96 16.03
N LYS A 78 -3.04 -0.04 16.97
CA LYS A 78 -3.85 -0.29 18.15
C LYS A 78 -5.34 -0.45 17.78
N ARG A 79 -6.01 -1.42 18.41
CA ARG A 79 -7.47 -1.55 18.41
C ARG A 79 -8.03 -0.95 19.69
N SER A 80 -9.18 -0.28 19.58
CA SER A 80 -9.90 0.25 20.74
C SER A 80 -10.29 -0.87 21.72
N HIS A 81 -10.48 -0.50 23.00
CA HIS A 81 -10.88 -1.41 24.07
C HIS A 81 -12.14 -0.90 24.80
N TYR A 82 -13.11 -0.42 24.04
CA TYR A 82 -14.40 0.04 24.55
C TYR A 82 -15.54 -0.47 23.68
N GLY A 83 -16.75 -0.49 24.24
CA GLY A 83 -17.93 -1.05 23.56
C GLY A 83 -17.71 -2.51 23.19
N THR A 84 -17.69 -2.77 21.89
CA THR A 84 -17.49 -4.10 21.30
C THR A 84 -16.08 -4.34 20.77
N ALA A 85 -15.18 -3.37 20.92
CA ALA A 85 -13.83 -3.45 20.40
C ALA A 85 -12.94 -4.41 21.21
N PRO A 86 -12.16 -5.30 20.54
CA PRO A 86 -11.48 -6.40 21.20
C PRO A 86 -10.21 -5.99 21.96
N GLY A 87 -9.72 -4.76 21.79
CA GLY A 87 -8.41 -4.33 22.28
C GLY A 87 -7.23 -5.02 21.58
N GLY A 88 -6.03 -4.79 22.08
CA GLY A 88 -4.79 -5.30 21.49
C GLY A 88 -4.38 -4.56 20.21
N THR A 89 -3.66 -5.24 19.33
CA THR A 89 -3.07 -4.65 18.12
C THR A 89 -3.28 -5.55 16.90
N VAL A 90 -3.16 -4.96 15.70
CA VAL A 90 -3.26 -5.67 14.43
C VAL A 90 -2.30 -5.08 13.38
N ALA A 91 -1.77 -5.92 12.50
CA ALA A 91 -0.99 -5.45 11.36
C ALA A 91 -1.93 -4.89 10.28
N LEU A 92 -1.61 -3.73 9.72
CA LEU A 92 -2.39 -3.16 8.61
C LEU A 92 -1.98 -3.82 7.28
N ASP A 93 -2.98 -4.22 6.50
CA ASP A 93 -2.78 -4.91 5.21
C ASP A 93 -2.17 -3.95 4.16
N THR A 94 -1.11 -4.39 3.48
CA THR A 94 -0.41 -3.60 2.46
C THR A 94 -1.29 -3.26 1.26
N ARG A 95 -2.27 -4.11 0.91
CA ARG A 95 -3.24 -3.86 -0.17
C ARG A 95 -4.17 -2.71 0.21
N MET A 96 -4.64 -2.68 1.45
CA MET A 96 -5.45 -1.57 1.99
C MET A 96 -4.67 -0.25 1.97
N LEU A 97 -3.46 -0.23 2.54
CA LEU A 97 -2.62 0.97 2.59
C LEU A 97 -2.28 1.49 1.18
N ARG A 98 -2.00 0.58 0.23
CA ARG A 98 -1.79 0.95 -1.17
C ARG A 98 -3.06 1.47 -1.83
N GLY A 99 -4.22 0.90 -1.51
CA GLY A 99 -5.53 1.41 -1.93
C GLY A 99 -5.74 2.87 -1.49
N MET A 100 -5.43 3.20 -0.24
CA MET A 100 -5.50 4.58 0.26
C MET A 100 -4.65 5.54 -0.59
N LEU A 101 -3.40 5.18 -0.87
CA LEU A 101 -2.48 5.98 -1.69
C LEU A 101 -2.97 6.11 -3.15
N ASN A 102 -3.49 5.03 -3.72
CA ASN A 102 -4.05 5.04 -5.06
C ASN A 102 -5.30 5.93 -5.15
N ARG A 103 -6.10 6.08 -4.08
CA ARG A 103 -7.20 7.06 -4.04
C ARG A 103 -6.69 8.48 -3.91
N ALA A 104 -5.66 8.68 -3.09
CA ALA A 104 -5.05 9.99 -2.91
C ALA A 104 -4.44 10.60 -4.18
N GLY A 105 -4.17 9.77 -5.21
CA GLY A 105 -3.75 10.23 -6.53
C GLY A 105 -4.80 11.05 -7.30
N SER A 106 -6.10 10.89 -6.98
CA SER A 106 -7.21 11.51 -7.74
C SER A 106 -8.20 12.27 -6.87
N VAL A 107 -8.31 11.92 -5.59
CA VAL A 107 -9.31 12.47 -4.67
C VAL A 107 -8.67 12.79 -3.33
N SER A 108 -9.11 13.88 -2.69
CA SER A 108 -8.74 14.17 -1.30
C SER A 108 -9.78 13.58 -0.36
N PHE A 109 -9.37 12.96 0.74
CA PHE A 109 -10.31 12.37 1.69
C PHE A 109 -9.78 12.40 3.13
N ARG A 110 -10.71 12.35 4.09
CA ARG A 110 -10.40 12.15 5.50
C ARG A 110 -10.78 10.74 5.93
N VAL A 111 -9.86 10.07 6.59
CA VAL A 111 -10.07 8.76 7.21
C VAL A 111 -10.52 8.96 8.66
N SER A 112 -11.66 8.40 9.03
CA SER A 112 -12.20 8.46 10.39
C SER A 112 -11.71 7.33 11.27
N GLU A 113 -11.67 6.11 10.75
CA GLU A 113 -11.35 4.89 11.50
C GLU A 113 -10.57 3.90 10.64
N ILE A 114 -9.69 3.11 11.28
CA ILE A 114 -8.93 2.01 10.63
C ILE A 114 -9.04 0.74 11.48
N ALA A 115 -8.28 0.61 12.57
CA ALA A 115 -8.36 -0.55 13.47
C ALA A 115 -9.02 -0.21 14.82
N GLY A 116 -9.16 1.09 15.13
CA GLY A 116 -9.91 1.58 16.28
C GLY A 116 -11.40 1.78 16.02
N GLY A 117 -12.06 2.35 17.02
CA GLY A 117 -13.51 2.49 17.03
C GLY A 117 -14.22 1.25 17.58
N SER A 118 -15.52 1.39 17.83
CA SER A 118 -16.38 0.28 18.27
C SER A 118 -17.29 -0.13 17.13
N HIS A 119 -16.91 -1.20 16.44
CA HIS A 119 -17.62 -1.86 15.36
C HIS A 119 -18.32 -3.13 15.83
N THR A 120 -19.22 -3.69 15.03
CA THR A 120 -19.88 -4.97 15.33
C THR A 120 -18.84 -6.06 15.64
N THR A 121 -19.07 -6.87 16.68
CA THR A 121 -18.07 -7.81 17.21
C THR A 121 -17.71 -8.93 16.22
N THR A 122 -18.64 -9.32 15.36
CA THR A 122 -18.47 -10.48 14.48
C THR A 122 -17.86 -10.07 13.15
N ARG A 123 -16.57 -10.37 12.97
CA ARG A 123 -15.85 -10.27 11.67
C ARG A 123 -15.73 -8.85 11.11
N SER A 124 -15.65 -7.82 11.97
CA SER A 124 -15.35 -6.48 11.48
C SER A 124 -13.94 -6.45 10.87
N ARG A 125 -13.86 -6.08 9.60
CA ARG A 125 -12.63 -5.97 8.82
C ARG A 125 -11.66 -4.91 9.38
N HIS A 126 -12.17 -3.97 10.19
CA HIS A 126 -11.35 -3.04 10.96
C HIS A 126 -10.45 -3.78 11.96
N TYR A 127 -11.00 -4.74 12.71
CA TYR A 127 -10.24 -5.49 13.72
C TYR A 127 -9.24 -6.49 13.11
N ASP A 128 -9.39 -6.79 11.82
CA ASP A 128 -8.45 -7.58 11.01
C ASP A 128 -7.38 -6.70 10.33
N GLY A 129 -7.44 -5.36 10.47
CA GLY A 129 -6.47 -4.43 9.87
C GLY A 129 -6.60 -4.30 8.34
N THR A 130 -7.80 -4.59 7.81
CA THR A 130 -8.05 -4.67 6.36
C THR A 130 -9.05 -3.62 5.86
N ALA A 131 -9.59 -2.78 6.74
CA ALA A 131 -10.58 -1.77 6.39
C ALA A 131 -10.21 -0.36 6.87
N PHE A 132 -10.76 0.63 6.19
CA PHE A 132 -10.84 2.01 6.66
C PHE A 132 -12.19 2.63 6.33
N ASP A 133 -12.55 3.65 7.11
CA ASP A 133 -13.72 4.49 6.87
C ASP A 133 -13.30 5.89 6.43
N ALA A 134 -13.93 6.42 5.37
CA ALA A 134 -13.72 7.78 4.90
C ALA A 134 -15.00 8.61 5.04
N ASP A 135 -14.94 9.70 5.82
CA ASP A 135 -16.10 10.53 6.18
C ASP A 135 -16.07 11.95 5.60
N VAL A 136 -15.00 12.29 4.88
CA VAL A 136 -14.91 13.48 4.03
C VAL A 136 -14.30 13.06 2.70
N ILE A 137 -14.92 13.44 1.58
CA ILE A 137 -14.41 13.20 0.22
C ILE A 137 -14.47 14.53 -0.54
N ASN A 138 -13.38 14.90 -1.22
CA ASN A 138 -13.22 16.16 -1.93
C ASN A 138 -13.58 17.41 -1.12
N GLY A 139 -13.29 17.38 0.18
CA GLY A 139 -13.57 18.49 1.12
C GLY A 139 -15.01 18.54 1.61
N HIS A 140 -15.88 17.60 1.19
CA HIS A 140 -17.27 17.54 1.60
C HIS A 140 -17.52 16.38 2.57
N PRO A 141 -18.22 16.61 3.70
CA PRO A 141 -18.65 15.51 4.56
C PRO A 141 -19.51 14.52 3.80
N VAL A 142 -19.25 13.24 4.01
CA VAL A 142 -20.08 12.17 3.45
C VAL A 142 -21.42 12.17 4.18
N SER A 143 -22.49 12.45 3.46
CA SER A 143 -23.85 12.49 4.04
C SER A 143 -24.93 11.90 3.13
N ARG A 144 -24.59 11.60 1.88
CA ARG A 144 -25.45 10.94 0.89
C ARG A 144 -24.58 10.27 -0.16
N LEU A 145 -25.11 9.26 -0.84
CA LEU A 145 -24.44 8.65 -1.98
C LEU A 145 -24.59 9.56 -3.21
N GLY A 146 -23.53 10.31 -3.54
CA GLY A 146 -23.42 11.15 -4.73
C GLY A 146 -22.40 10.62 -5.74
N ALA A 147 -22.02 11.48 -6.68
CA ALA A 147 -21.04 11.15 -7.71
C ALA A 147 -19.63 10.93 -7.11
N ASP A 148 -19.23 11.77 -6.15
CA ASP A 148 -17.92 11.68 -5.50
C ASP A 148 -17.79 10.39 -4.67
N GLU A 149 -18.77 10.08 -3.82
CA GLU A 149 -18.79 8.85 -3.04
C GLU A 149 -18.81 7.61 -3.95
N SER A 150 -19.63 7.64 -5.00
CA SER A 150 -19.72 6.53 -5.96
C SER A 150 -18.38 6.30 -6.69
N ALA A 151 -17.71 7.38 -7.11
CA ALA A 151 -16.41 7.31 -7.75
C ALA A 151 -15.32 6.81 -6.79
N PHE A 152 -15.34 7.29 -5.53
CA PHE A 152 -14.43 6.84 -4.48
C PHE A 152 -14.59 5.33 -4.22
N MET A 153 -15.82 4.88 -4.01
CA MET A 153 -16.17 3.48 -3.80
C MET A 153 -15.78 2.60 -5.00
N GLN A 154 -16.09 3.05 -6.22
CA GLN A 154 -15.68 2.35 -7.44
C GLN A 154 -14.16 2.24 -7.52
N GLY A 155 -13.47 3.30 -7.13
CA GLY A 155 -12.04 3.27 -6.91
C GLY A 155 -11.65 2.13 -5.99
N CYS A 156 -12.11 2.11 -4.73
CA CYS A 156 -11.72 1.04 -3.78
C CYS A 156 -11.86 -0.35 -4.42
N ARG A 157 -12.96 -0.62 -5.15
CA ARG A 157 -13.18 -1.89 -5.86
C ARG A 157 -12.15 -2.15 -6.97
N THR A 158 -11.84 -1.15 -7.79
CA THR A 158 -10.80 -1.25 -8.82
C THR A 158 -9.43 -1.59 -8.24
N ASP A 159 -9.14 -1.14 -7.02
CA ASP A 159 -7.89 -1.45 -6.32
C ASP A 159 -7.94 -2.78 -5.55
N GLY A 160 -9.01 -3.56 -5.69
CA GLY A 160 -9.16 -4.89 -5.12
C GLY A 160 -9.85 -4.97 -3.76
N ALA A 161 -10.50 -3.90 -3.30
CA ALA A 161 -11.37 -3.98 -2.13
C ALA A 161 -12.54 -4.94 -2.41
N THR A 162 -12.79 -5.87 -1.50
CA THR A 162 -13.84 -6.89 -1.61
C THR A 162 -15.13 -6.52 -0.89
N GLU A 163 -15.06 -5.55 0.03
CA GLU A 163 -16.21 -5.00 0.74
C GLU A 163 -16.14 -3.47 0.63
N VAL A 164 -17.15 -2.86 0.01
CA VAL A 164 -17.21 -1.41 -0.18
C VAL A 164 -18.64 -0.95 0.00
N LEU A 165 -18.89 -0.24 1.10
CA LEU A 165 -20.23 0.12 1.59
C LEU A 165 -20.35 1.63 1.78
N PHE A 166 -21.55 2.15 1.55
CA PHE A 166 -21.93 3.49 1.98
C PHE A 166 -22.74 3.35 3.27
N GLU A 167 -22.22 3.87 4.37
CA GLU A 167 -22.80 3.70 5.71
C GLU A 167 -23.54 4.96 6.20
N GLY A 168 -24.03 5.77 5.25
CA GLY A 168 -24.80 6.99 5.52
C GLY A 168 -23.92 8.21 5.82
N THR A 169 -22.93 8.05 6.70
CA THR A 169 -22.06 9.15 7.18
C THR A 169 -20.60 9.00 6.77
N HIS A 170 -20.26 7.88 6.17
CA HIS A 170 -18.92 7.56 5.68
C HIS A 170 -19.00 6.46 4.62
N VAL A 171 -17.91 6.27 3.90
CA VAL A 171 -17.68 5.14 3.00
C VAL A 171 -16.73 4.18 3.68
N HIS A 172 -17.12 2.92 3.77
CA HIS A 172 -16.29 1.82 4.24
C HIS A 172 -15.62 1.12 3.05
N CYS A 173 -14.32 0.86 3.11
CA CYS A 173 -13.57 0.08 2.12
C CYS A 173 -12.68 -0.97 2.81
N ALA A 174 -12.77 -2.25 2.41
CA ALA A 174 -11.96 -3.35 2.95
C ALA A 174 -11.41 -4.33 1.89
N TRP A 175 -10.21 -4.88 2.12
CA TRP A 175 -9.44 -5.77 1.22
C TRP A 175 -9.34 -7.24 1.66
#